data_AF-A0A4Z0J4Z6-F1
#
_entry.id   AF-A0A4Z0J4Z6-F1
#
_cell.length_a   1.000
_cell.length_b   1.000
_cell.length_c   1.000
_cell.angle_alpha   90.00
_cell.angle_beta   90.00
_cell.angle_gamma   90.00
#
_symmetry.space_group_name_H-M   'P 1'
#
loop_
_entity.id
_entity.type
_entity.pdbx_description
1 polymer ?
#
loop_
_entity_poly.entity_id
_entity_poly.type
_entity_poly.pdbx_seq_one_letter_code
_entity_poly.pdbx_strand_id
1 'polypeptide(L)'
;MSTTSPPPETDGPPVDRIDSVDDDESIEQFWEADTGATTAEYAITTLAACGFAALLVVILKSEPIKELVTGVISSALGLGA
;
A
#
# COMPACT_ATOMS: atom_id res chain seq x y z
N MET A 1 -32.09 -62.79 -36.10
CA MET A 1 -30.77 -63.46 -36.12
C MET A 1 -29.84 -62.67 -35.22
N SER A 2 -29.11 -63.39 -34.38
CA SER A 2 -28.47 -62.92 -33.15
C SER A 2 -27.32 -61.93 -33.35
N THR A 3 -27.16 -61.12 -32.32
CA THR A 3 -26.24 -60.01 -32.08
C THR A 3 -24.76 -60.37 -32.18
N THR A 4 -23.92 -59.43 -32.60
CA THR A 4 -22.56 -59.33 -32.07
C THR A 4 -22.23 -57.86 -31.90
N SER A 5 -22.17 -57.44 -30.64
CA SER A 5 -21.61 -56.16 -30.24
C SER A 5 -20.08 -56.26 -30.27
N PRO A 6 -19.37 -55.18 -30.61
CA PRO A 6 -17.92 -55.13 -30.49
C PRO A 6 -17.49 -55.28 -29.01
N PRO A 7 -16.28 -55.80 -28.75
CA PRO A 7 -15.72 -55.84 -27.39
C PRO A 7 -15.58 -54.41 -26.85
N PRO A 8 -15.74 -54.19 -25.53
CA PRO A 8 -15.54 -52.88 -24.93
C PRO A 8 -14.07 -52.46 -25.07
N GLU A 9 -13.83 -51.28 -25.64
CA GLU A 9 -12.52 -50.64 -25.56
C GLU A 9 -12.22 -50.39 -24.08
N THR A 10 -11.29 -51.17 -23.52
CA THR A 10 -10.70 -50.82 -22.24
C THR A 10 -9.80 -49.63 -22.50
N ASP A 11 -10.34 -48.44 -22.30
CA ASP A 11 -9.54 -47.24 -22.10
C ASP A 11 -8.54 -47.59 -20.99
N GLY A 12 -7.24 -47.49 -21.28
CA GLY A 12 -6.22 -47.65 -20.24
C GLY A 12 -6.52 -46.68 -19.10
N PRO A 13 -5.97 -46.89 -17.88
CA PRO A 13 -6.08 -45.86 -16.85
C PRO A 13 -5.63 -44.54 -17.49
N PRO A 14 -6.40 -43.44 -17.34
CA PRO A 14 -5.96 -42.15 -17.83
C PRO A 14 -4.59 -41.91 -17.21
N VAL A 15 -3.55 -41.96 -18.04
CA VAL A 15 -2.24 -41.51 -17.64
C VAL A 15 -2.42 -40.01 -17.62
N ASP A 16 -2.84 -39.49 -16.47
CA ASP A 16 -2.82 -38.07 -16.20
C ASP A 16 -1.39 -37.63 -16.51
N ARG A 17 -1.25 -36.97 -17.66
CA ARG A 17 -0.04 -36.25 -17.99
C ARG A 17 0.01 -35.17 -16.93
N ILE A 18 0.89 -35.35 -15.96
CA ILE A 18 1.27 -34.28 -15.06
C ILE A 18 1.95 -33.26 -15.96
N ASP A 19 1.17 -32.30 -16.46
CA ASP A 19 1.71 -31.13 -17.12
C ASP A 19 2.64 -30.46 -16.10
N SER A 20 3.86 -30.16 -16.53
CA SER A 20 4.82 -29.43 -15.72
C SER A 20 4.17 -28.13 -15.29
N VAL A 21 4.03 -27.93 -13.98
CA VAL A 21 3.58 -26.66 -13.44
C VAL A 21 4.66 -25.65 -13.80
N ASP A 22 4.35 -24.73 -14.72
CA ASP A 22 5.17 -23.57 -15.03
C ASP A 22 5.13 -22.62 -13.81
N ASP A 23 5.81 -22.99 -12.73
CA ASP A 23 5.89 -22.28 -11.45
C ASP A 23 6.89 -21.09 -11.48
N ASP A 24 6.98 -20.35 -12.60
CA ASP A 24 7.85 -19.16 -12.71
C ASP A 24 7.13 -17.96 -13.35
N GLU A 25 5.81 -17.85 -13.16
CA GLU A 25 5.07 -16.59 -13.40
C GLU A 25 4.36 -16.05 -12.15
N SER A 26 4.41 -16.76 -11.03
CA SER A 26 3.65 -16.41 -9.80
C SER A 26 4.33 -15.38 -8.90
N ILE A 27 5.56 -14.95 -9.21
CA ILE A 27 6.28 -13.93 -8.43
C ILE A 27 6.01 -12.50 -8.95
N GLU A 28 5.75 -12.33 -10.25
CA GLU A 28 5.45 -11.02 -10.85
C GLU A 28 3.98 -10.60 -10.67
N GLN A 29 3.07 -11.54 -10.41
CA GLN A 29 1.63 -11.27 -10.30
C GLN A 29 1.20 -10.71 -8.93
N PHE A 30 2.12 -10.62 -7.96
CA PHE A 30 1.83 -10.10 -6.61
C PHE A 30 1.74 -8.56 -6.54
N TRP A 31 1.96 -7.87 -7.67
CA TRP A 31 1.95 -6.40 -7.78
C TRP A 31 0.97 -5.91 -8.86
N GLU A 32 -0.14 -6.61 -9.08
CA GLU A 32 -1.29 -5.93 -9.70
C GLU A 32 -1.64 -4.73 -8.81
N ALA A 33 -1.79 -3.55 -9.40
CA ALA A 33 -2.11 -2.34 -8.66
C ALA A 33 -3.41 -2.56 -7.87
N ASP A 34 -3.25 -2.77 -6.56
CA ASP A 34 -4.35 -3.12 -5.69
C ASP A 34 -5.39 -2.01 -5.77
N THR A 35 -6.65 -2.38 -5.99
CA THR A 35 -7.74 -1.41 -6.14
C THR A 35 -7.78 -0.55 -4.87
N GLY A 36 -7.42 0.73 -4.98
CA GLY A 36 -7.36 1.68 -3.86
C GLY A 36 -5.96 2.05 -3.36
N ALA A 37 -4.88 1.50 -3.93
CA ALA A 37 -3.50 1.83 -3.57
C ALA A 37 -3.21 3.35 -3.61
N THR A 38 -3.69 4.05 -4.63
CA THR A 38 -3.52 5.51 -4.76
C THR A 38 -4.23 6.29 -3.63
N THR A 39 -5.43 5.86 -3.22
CA THR A 39 -6.15 6.49 -2.11
C THR A 39 -5.44 6.23 -0.78
N ALA A 40 -4.92 5.01 -0.59
CA ALA A 40 -4.14 4.65 0.59
C ALA A 40 -2.82 5.46 0.67
N GLU A 41 -2.12 5.63 -0.45
CA GLU A 41 -0.90 6.43 -0.53
C GLU A 41 -1.14 7.89 -0.15
N TYR A 42 -2.20 8.50 -0.69
CA TYR A 42 -2.56 9.88 -0.34
C TYR A 42 -2.90 10.01 1.15
N ALA A 43 -3.65 9.04 1.71
CA ALA A 43 -3.99 9.02 3.11
C ALA A 43 -2.74 8.94 4.00
N ILE A 44 -1.81 8.02 3.69
CA ILE A 44 -0.56 7.84 4.45
C ILE A 44 0.34 9.07 4.32
N THR A 45 0.46 9.64 3.13
CA THR A 45 1.25 10.86 2.89
C THR A 45 0.71 12.03 3.73
N THR A 46 -0.61 12.20 3.76
CA THR A 46 -1.27 13.23 4.57
C THR A 46 -1.01 12.97 6.06
N LEU A 47 -1.13 11.73 6.51
CA LEU A 47 -0.92 11.34 7.91
C LEU A 47 0.54 11.61 8.34
N ALA A 48 1.51 11.29 7.47
CA ALA A 48 2.92 11.61 7.69
C ALA A 48 3.17 13.11 7.80
N ALA A 49 2.58 13.90 6.89
CA ALA A 49 2.65 15.37 6.95
C ALA A 49 2.03 15.93 8.24
N CYS A 50 0.87 15.41 8.66
CA CYS A 50 0.23 15.77 9.92
C CYS A 50 1.12 15.44 11.14
N GLY A 51 1.81 14.29 11.13
CA GLY A 51 2.76 13.94 12.18
C GLY A 51 3.91 14.93 12.29
N PHE A 52 4.49 15.34 11.16
CA PHE A 52 5.52 16.38 11.12
C PHE A 52 4.98 17.75 11.60
N ALA A 53 3.77 18.13 11.19
CA ALA A 53 3.13 19.36 11.64
C ALA A 53 2.90 19.36 13.17
N ALA A 54 2.54 18.22 13.76
CA ALA A 54 2.40 18.09 15.21
C ALA A 54 3.72 18.37 15.95
N LEU A 55 4.85 17.90 15.42
CA LEU A 55 6.17 18.25 15.95
C LEU A 55 6.45 19.76 15.87
N LEU A 56 6.13 20.40 14.74
CA LEU A 56 6.26 21.85 14.59
C LEU A 56 5.40 22.61 15.61
N VAL A 57 4.18 22.14 15.89
CA VAL A 57 3.32 22.74 16.92
C VAL A 57 3.97 22.67 18.30
N VAL A 58 4.58 21.53 18.65
CA VAL A 58 5.31 21.40 19.92
C VAL A 58 6.49 22.38 19.98
N ILE A 59 7.24 22.53 18.89
CA ILE A 59 8.34 23.49 18.78
C ILE A 59 7.82 24.93 18.96
N LEU A 60 6.73 25.30 18.28
CA LEU A 60 6.10 26.62 18.39
C LEU A 60 5.59 26.92 19.81
N LYS A 61 5.21 25.87 20.56
CA LYS A 61 4.73 26.02 21.95
C LYS A 61 5.87 26.16 22.97
N SER A 62 7.13 26.03 22.55
CA SER A 62 8.28 26.19 23.43
C SER A 62 8.51 27.65 23.83
N GLU A 63 9.01 27.89 25.05
CA GLU A 63 9.25 29.25 25.53
C GLU A 63 10.24 30.04 24.67
N PRO A 64 11.39 29.49 24.23
CA PRO A 64 12.33 30.24 23.39
C PRO A 64 11.69 30.75 22.09
N ILE A 65 10.86 29.92 21.43
CA ILE A 65 10.19 30.33 20.18
C ILE A 65 9.10 31.35 20.46
N LYS A 66 8.32 31.18 21.54
CA LYS A 66 7.30 32.15 21.95
C LYS A 66 7.92 33.52 22.24
N GLU A 67 9.02 33.56 22.98
CA GLU A 67 9.75 34.80 23.27
C GLU A 67 10.26 35.48 22.01
N LEU A 68 10.84 34.73 21.06
CA LEU A 68 11.29 35.26 19.78
C LEU A 68 10.13 35.89 18.99
N VAL A 69 9.01 35.16 18.85
CA VAL A 69 7.83 35.65 18.11
C VAL A 69 7.22 36.87 18.79
N THR A 70 7.04 36.83 20.11
CA THR A 70 6.52 37.96 20.89
C THR A 70 7.45 39.17 20.80
N GLY A 71 8.77 38.96 20.79
CA GLY A 71 9.76 40.03 20.60
C GLY A 71 9.62 40.73 19.25
N VAL A 72 9.51 39.95 18.16
CA VAL A 72 9.26 40.49 16.81
C VAL A 72 7.96 41.29 16.76
N ILE A 73 6.87 40.75 17.31
CA ILE A 73 5.57 41.43 17.34
C ILE A 73 5.64 42.72 18.17
N SER A 74 6.25 42.67 19.36
CA SER A 74 6.34 43.83 20.26
C SER A 74 7.18 44.95 19.65
N SER A 75 8.27 44.60 18.96
CA SER A 75 9.10 45.57 18.23
C SER A 75 8.33 46.19 17.06
N ALA A 76 7.59 45.40 16.28
CA ALA A 76 6.76 45.90 15.20
C ALA A 76 5.62 46.82 15.67
N LEU A 77 5.14 46.63 16.90
CA LEU A 77 4.08 47.45 17.51
C LEU A 77 4.61 48.66 18.32
N GLY A 78 5.93 48.85 18.43
CA GLY A 78 6.53 49.94 19.21
C GLY A 78 6.38 49.77 20.74
N LEU A 79 6.14 48.54 21.20
CA LEU A 79 6.02 48.18 22.61
C LEU A 79 7.36 47.70 23.21
N GLY A 80 8.34 47.37 22.36
CA GLY A 80 9.70 47.05 22.77
C GLY A 80 10.54 48.33 22.91
N ALA A 81 11.25 48.45 24.04
CA ALA A 81 12.18 49.55 24.32
C ALA A 81 13.31 49.65 23.28
#